data_AF-A0A1Z8YXP0-F1
#
_entry.id   AF-A0A1Z8YXP0-F1
#
_cell.length_a   1.000
_cell.length_b   1.000
_cell.length_c   1.000
_cell.angle_alpha   90.00
_cell.angle_beta   90.00
_cell.angle_gamma   90.00
#
_symmetry.space_group_name_H-M   'P 1'
#
loop_
_entity.id
_entity.type
_entity.pdbx_description
1 polymer ?
#
loop_
_entity_poly.entity_id
_entity_poly.type
_entity_poly.pdbx_seq_one_letter_code
_entity_poly.pdbx_strand_id
1 'polypeptide(L)'
;MKDEFAEAVESIRKKKTTHDRDRIYEIIGFSLLVVGALIALIAYIIAGSQNSGNLAIDNLEHNEHTILSIFGLALSIVGGFIYLRYSIGRFLRFWLLRQIYESQPNE
;
A
#
# COMPACT_ATOMS: atom_id res chain seq x y z
N MET A 1 22.83 33.11 19.31
CA MET A 1 21.37 32.93 19.54
C MET A 1 20.60 32.71 18.24
N LYS A 2 20.78 33.54 17.18
CA LYS A 2 20.19 33.25 15.85
C LYS A 2 20.80 32.00 15.19
N ASP A 3 22.08 31.76 15.42
CA ASP A 3 22.83 30.65 14.79
C ASP A 3 22.48 29.30 15.41
N GLU A 4 22.34 29.27 16.75
CA GLU A 4 21.90 28.08 17.50
C GLU A 4 20.47 27.67 17.17
N PHE A 5 19.59 28.65 16.90
CA PHE A 5 18.23 28.40 16.43
C PHE A 5 18.23 27.86 14.99
N ALA A 6 19.05 28.42 14.10
CA ALA A 6 19.20 27.92 12.73
C ALA A 6 19.76 26.49 12.70
N GLU A 7 20.71 26.19 13.59
CA GLU A 7 21.31 24.86 13.75
C GLU A 7 20.32 23.84 14.35
N ALA A 8 19.50 24.25 15.33
CA ALA A 8 18.42 23.44 15.86
C ALA A 8 17.36 23.13 14.78
N VAL A 9 16.97 24.11 13.97
CA VAL A 9 16.04 23.93 12.85
C VAL A 9 16.64 23.02 11.78
N GLU A 10 17.93 23.15 11.47
CA GLU A 10 18.63 22.23 10.57
C GLU A 10 18.71 20.80 11.11
N SER A 11 18.93 20.63 12.41
CA SER A 11 19.00 19.31 13.04
C SER A 11 17.63 18.59 12.98
N ILE A 12 16.54 19.33 13.19
CA ILE A 12 15.16 18.82 13.06
C ILE A 12 14.85 18.52 11.58
N ARG A 13 15.28 19.39 10.65
CA ARG A 13 15.12 19.19 9.21
C ARG A 13 15.91 17.98 8.69
N LYS A 14 17.10 17.69 9.25
CA LYS A 14 17.90 16.49 8.96
C LYS A 14 17.29 15.22 9.56
N LYS A 15 16.52 15.32 10.65
CA LYS A 15 15.84 14.19 11.31
C LYS A 15 14.56 13.74 10.58
N LYS A 16 14.53 13.86 9.25
CA LYS A 16 13.37 13.58 8.36
C LYS A 16 13.19 12.11 8.00
N THR A 17 14.03 11.23 8.52
CA THR A 17 14.19 9.86 8.03
C THR A 17 13.01 8.93 8.37
N THR A 18 12.35 9.11 9.52
CA THR A 18 11.23 8.22 9.89
C THR A 18 9.96 8.52 9.09
N HIS A 19 9.64 9.80 8.87
CA HIS A 19 8.40 10.20 8.20
C HIS A 19 8.38 9.82 6.71
N ASP A 20 9.53 9.93 6.04
CA ASP A 20 9.63 9.57 4.62
C ASP A 20 9.59 8.04 4.43
N ARG A 21 10.11 7.26 5.40
CA ARG A 21 10.04 5.79 5.37
C ARG A 21 8.61 5.25 5.52
N ASP A 22 7.81 5.80 6.44
CA ASP A 22 6.40 5.43 6.61
C ASP A 22 5.63 5.59 5.27
N ARG A 23 5.89 6.70 4.56
CA ARG A 23 5.27 7.00 3.26
C ARG A 23 5.71 6.04 2.15
N ILE A 24 6.97 5.60 2.16
CA ILE A 24 7.48 4.60 1.21
C ILE A 24 6.73 3.28 1.42
N TYR A 25 6.55 2.82 2.66
CA TYR A 25 5.83 1.58 2.93
C TYR A 25 4.33 1.66 2.60
N GLU A 26 3.71 2.83 2.78
CA GLU A 26 2.33 3.09 2.34
C GLU A 26 2.20 2.92 0.82
N ILE A 27 3.09 3.56 0.04
CA ILE A 27 3.08 3.47 -1.43
C ILE A 27 3.37 2.04 -1.90
N ILE A 28 4.35 1.36 -1.29
CA ILE A 28 4.68 -0.03 -1.62
C ILE A 28 3.47 -0.93 -1.32
N GLY A 29 2.86 -0.82 -0.14
CA GLY A 29 1.68 -1.59 0.22
C GLY A 29 0.51 -1.37 -0.74
N PHE A 30 0.23 -0.11 -1.08
CA PHE A 30 -0.83 0.23 -2.04
C PHE A 30 -0.52 -0.32 -3.44
N SER A 31 0.72 -0.17 -3.92
CA SER A 31 1.13 -0.71 -5.21
C SER A 31 0.99 -2.24 -5.26
N LEU A 32 1.35 -2.93 -4.18
CA LEU A 32 1.23 -4.38 -4.06
C LEU A 32 -0.23 -4.83 -4.03
N LEU A 33 -1.10 -4.08 -3.34
CA LEU A 33 -2.55 -4.30 -3.37
C LEU A 33 -3.09 -4.23 -4.79
N VAL A 34 -2.78 -3.13 -5.51
CA VAL A 34 -3.32 -2.90 -6.85
C VAL A 34 -2.78 -3.92 -7.84
N VAL A 35 -1.47 -4.19 -7.81
CA VAL A 35 -0.84 -5.16 -8.71
C VAL A 35 -1.36 -6.57 -8.45
N GLY A 36 -1.50 -6.99 -7.20
CA GLY A 36 -2.07 -8.29 -6.86
C GLY A 36 -3.51 -8.46 -7.36
N ALA A 37 -4.35 -7.44 -7.16
CA ALA A 37 -5.73 -7.44 -7.66
C ALA A 37 -5.80 -7.51 -9.18
N LEU A 38 -4.93 -6.77 -9.89
CA LEU A 38 -4.86 -6.80 -11.35
C LEU A 38 -4.42 -8.17 -11.86
N ILE A 39 -3.42 -8.81 -11.23
CA ILE A 39 -2.97 -10.16 -11.57
C ILE A 39 -4.13 -11.15 -11.44
N ALA A 40 -4.88 -11.09 -10.33
CA ALA A 40 -6.02 -11.97 -10.11
C ALA A 40 -7.13 -11.78 -11.15
N LEU A 41 -7.45 -10.51 -11.48
CA LEU A 41 -8.45 -10.18 -12.49
C LEU A 41 -8.05 -10.68 -13.89
N ILE A 42 -6.80 -10.44 -14.29
CA ILE A 42 -6.27 -10.85 -15.60
C ILE A 42 -6.28 -12.37 -15.71
N ALA A 43 -5.82 -13.08 -14.67
CA ALA A 43 -5.82 -14.53 -14.63
C ALA A 43 -7.24 -15.11 -14.79
N TYR A 44 -8.23 -14.52 -14.11
CA TYR A 44 -9.63 -14.92 -14.24
C TYR A 44 -10.17 -14.74 -15.67
N ILE A 45 -9.89 -13.58 -16.30
CA ILE A 45 -10.33 -13.31 -17.67
C ILE A 45 -9.67 -14.30 -18.65
N ILE A 46 -8.37 -14.56 -18.52
CA ILE A 46 -7.65 -15.50 -19.38
C ILE A 46 -8.21 -16.91 -19.20
N ALA A 47 -8.38 -17.37 -17.97
CA ALA A 47 -8.95 -18.69 -17.65
C ALA A 47 -10.34 -18.90 -18.25
N GLY A 48 -11.16 -17.84 -18.33
CA GLY A 48 -12.50 -17.90 -18.93
C GLY A 48 -12.52 -17.84 -20.46
N SER A 49 -11.42 -17.41 -21.09
CA SER A 49 -11.32 -17.28 -22.56
C SER A 49 -10.77 -18.52 -23.26
N GLN A 50 -10.31 -19.52 -22.49
CA GLN A 50 -9.70 -20.72 -23.05
C GLN A 50 -10.70 -21.64 -23.74
N ASN A 51 -10.35 -22.03 -24.96
CA ASN A 51 -11.10 -22.96 -25.78
C ASN A 51 -10.17 -23.57 -26.84
N SER A 52 -9.34 -24.53 -26.44
CA SER A 52 -8.43 -25.27 -27.33
C SER A 52 -9.15 -26.40 -28.08
N GLY A 53 -10.37 -26.75 -27.69
CA GLY A 53 -11.14 -27.86 -28.25
C GLY A 53 -10.63 -29.24 -27.78
N ASN A 54 -9.65 -29.27 -26.87
CA ASN A 54 -9.16 -30.47 -26.22
C ASN A 54 -9.31 -30.33 -24.70
N LEU A 55 -10.24 -31.11 -24.16
CA LEU A 55 -10.63 -31.07 -22.75
C LEU A 55 -9.44 -31.29 -21.78
N ALA A 56 -8.45 -32.10 -22.15
CA ALA A 56 -7.30 -32.36 -21.29
C ALA A 56 -6.36 -31.16 -21.18
N ILE A 57 -6.19 -30.42 -22.28
CA ILE A 57 -5.35 -29.20 -22.33
C ILE A 57 -6.06 -28.06 -21.64
N ASP A 58 -7.35 -27.86 -21.95
CA ASP A 58 -8.17 -26.80 -21.35
C ASP A 58 -8.21 -26.91 -19.82
N ASN A 59 -8.31 -28.14 -19.27
CA ASN A 59 -8.29 -28.34 -17.83
C ASN A 59 -6.94 -28.00 -17.20
N LEU A 60 -5.82 -28.34 -17.83
CA LEU A 60 -4.50 -28.03 -17.29
C LEU A 60 -4.29 -26.52 -17.22
N GLU A 61 -4.50 -25.83 -18.34
CA GLU A 61 -4.30 -24.38 -18.45
C GLU A 61 -5.25 -23.61 -17.51
N HIS A 62 -6.51 -24.06 -17.35
CA HIS A 62 -7.46 -23.45 -16.42
C HIS A 62 -7.01 -23.57 -14.94
N ASN A 63 -6.44 -24.71 -14.56
CA ASN A 63 -5.91 -24.90 -13.20
C ASN A 63 -4.71 -24.00 -12.92
N GLU A 64 -3.82 -23.81 -13.90
CA GLU A 64 -2.66 -22.93 -13.77
C GLU A 64 -3.08 -21.48 -13.53
N HIS A 65 -4.05 -20.96 -14.28
CA HIS A 65 -4.58 -19.61 -14.06
C HIS A 65 -5.37 -19.48 -12.77
N THR A 66 -6.04 -20.55 -12.33
CA THR A 66 -6.73 -20.55 -11.03
C THR A 66 -5.72 -20.38 -9.90
N ILE A 67 -4.60 -21.10 -9.93
CA ILE A 67 -3.52 -20.95 -8.94
C ILE A 67 -2.94 -19.54 -8.98
N LEU A 68 -2.70 -19.00 -10.19
CA LEU A 68 -2.17 -17.65 -10.37
C LEU A 68 -3.15 -16.57 -9.86
N SER A 69 -4.46 -16.79 -10.04
CA SER A 69 -5.50 -15.91 -9.53
C SER A 69 -5.55 -15.88 -8.00
N ILE A 70 -5.50 -17.06 -7.36
CA ILE A 70 -5.44 -17.18 -5.90
C ILE A 70 -4.17 -16.52 -5.35
N PHE A 71 -3.03 -16.71 -6.01
CA PHE A 71 -1.78 -16.07 -5.62
C PHE A 71 -1.85 -14.53 -5.72
N GLY A 72 -2.39 -14.00 -6.82
CA GLY A 72 -2.63 -12.57 -6.99
C GLY A 72 -3.54 -12.00 -5.90
N LEU A 73 -4.61 -12.73 -5.54
CA LEU A 73 -5.51 -12.34 -4.46
C LEU A 73 -4.79 -12.31 -3.10
N ALA A 74 -3.98 -13.33 -2.79
CA ALA A 74 -3.21 -13.37 -1.55
C ALA A 74 -2.22 -12.19 -1.47
N LEU A 75 -1.51 -11.88 -2.56
CA LEU A 75 -0.65 -10.69 -2.64
C LEU A 75 -1.44 -9.40 -2.42
N SER A 76 -2.63 -9.30 -3.00
CA SER A 76 -3.51 -8.14 -2.83
C SER A 76 -3.89 -7.92 -1.37
N ILE A 77 -4.21 -9.00 -0.64
CA ILE A 77 -4.59 -8.95 0.78
C ILE A 77 -3.38 -8.51 1.62
N VAL A 78 -2.20 -9.08 1.39
CA VAL A 78 -0.97 -8.70 2.10
C VAL A 78 -0.61 -7.23 1.84
N GLY A 79 -0.66 -6.79 0.58
CA GLY A 79 -0.46 -5.39 0.22
C GLY A 79 -1.45 -4.46 0.91
N GLY A 80 -2.73 -4.85 0.97
CA GLY A 80 -3.77 -4.11 1.67
C GLY A 80 -3.52 -3.97 3.16
N PHE A 81 -3.06 -5.03 3.81
CA PHE A 81 -2.72 -4.99 5.23
C PHE A 81 -1.54 -4.06 5.51
N ILE A 82 -0.50 -4.11 4.67
CA ILE A 82 0.65 -3.21 4.75
C ILE A 82 0.19 -1.76 4.56
N TYR A 83 -0.57 -1.48 3.50
CA TYR A 83 -1.11 -0.15 3.22
C TYR A 83 -1.91 0.39 4.40
N LEU A 84 -2.87 -0.39 4.91
CA LEU A 84 -3.73 0.01 6.02
C LEU A 84 -2.91 0.30 7.29
N ARG A 85 -1.93 -0.56 7.60
CA ARG A 85 -1.06 -0.40 8.77
C ARG A 85 -0.31 0.93 8.77
N TYR A 86 0.25 1.33 7.64
CA TYR A 86 1.02 2.58 7.53
C TYR A 86 0.12 3.82 7.31
N SER A 87 -1.02 3.66 6.62
CA SER A 87 -2.00 4.73 6.40
C SER A 87 -2.65 5.22 7.70
N ILE A 88 -2.99 4.32 8.63
CA ILE A 88 -3.64 4.69 9.90
C ILE A 88 -2.74 5.61 10.74
N GLY A 89 -1.44 5.34 10.80
CA GLY A 89 -0.51 6.16 11.57
C GLY A 89 -0.47 7.61 11.09
N ARG A 90 -0.57 7.83 9.77
CA ARG A 90 -0.64 9.17 9.18
C ARG A 90 -1.96 9.86 9.48
N PHE A 91 -3.08 9.14 9.37
CA PHE A 91 -4.40 9.67 9.69
C PHE A 91 -4.50 10.11 11.15
N LEU A 92 -4.08 9.28 12.10
CA LEU A 92 -4.11 9.61 13.54
C LEU A 92 -3.25 10.83 13.87
N ARG A 93 -2.06 10.95 13.26
CA ARG A 93 -1.20 12.14 13.44
C ARG A 93 -1.90 13.42 12.98
N PHE A 94 -2.51 13.40 11.80
CA PHE A 94 -3.28 14.54 11.30
C PHE A 94 -4.46 14.87 12.22
N TRP A 95 -5.17 13.84 12.70
CA TRP A 95 -6.30 14.00 13.58
C TRP A 95 -5.91 14.63 14.94
N LEU A 96 -4.81 14.17 15.54
CA LEU A 96 -4.29 14.75 16.79
C LEU A 96 -3.81 16.19 16.62
N LEU A 97 -3.13 16.51 15.51
CA LEU A 97 -2.70 17.88 15.22
C LEU A 97 -3.90 18.83 15.12
N ARG A 98 -4.96 18.38 14.45
CA ARG A 98 -6.21 19.13 14.38
C ARG A 98 -6.82 19.34 15.77
N GLN A 99 -6.87 18.29 16.59
CA GLN A 99 -7.44 18.39 17.94
C GLN A 99 -6.67 19.37 18.82
N ILE A 100 -5.33 19.39 18.74
CA ILE A 100 -4.48 20.35 19.46
C ILE A 100 -4.78 21.79 19.00
N TYR A 101 -4.86 22.02 17.69
CA TYR A 101 -5.16 23.33 17.14
C TYR A 101 -6.54 23.84 17.57
N GLU A 102 -7.57 23.00 17.50
CA GLU A 102 -8.93 23.34 17.95
C GLU A 102 -9.02 23.58 19.47
N SER A 103 -8.10 23.01 20.25
CA SER A 103 -8.04 23.20 21.71
C SER A 103 -7.26 24.43 22.16
N GLN A 104 -6.54 25.11 21.26
CA GLN A 104 -5.86 26.35 21.64
C GLN A 104 -6.88 27.47 21.80
N PRO A 105 -6.91 28.17 22.95
CA PRO A 105 -7.73 29.35 23.11
C PRO A 105 -7.28 30.39 22.10
N ASN A 106 -8.21 30.90 21.30
CA ASN A 106 -7.96 32.02 20.42
C ASN A 106 -7.70 33.25 21.30
N GLU A 107 -6.43 33.62 21.53
CA GLU A 107 -6.04 34.94 22.05
C GLU A 107 -6.14 36.01 20.96
#